data_AF-A0A932MWL1-F1
#
_entry.id   AF-A0A932MWL1-F1
#
_cell.length_a   1.000
_cell.length_b   1.000
_cell.length_c   1.000
_cell.angle_alpha   90.00
_cell.angle_beta   90.00
_cell.angle_gamma   90.00
#
_symmetry.space_group_name_H-M   'P 1'
#
loop_
_entity.id
_entity.type
_entity.pdbx_description
1 polymer ?
#
loop_
_entity_poly.entity_id
_entity_poly.type
_entity_poly.pdbx_seq_one_letter_code
_entity_poly.pdbx_strand_id
1 'polypeptide(L)' 'HPILGDRLYGGPGYTDETPPEPIARPMLHAWSLVLPHPKTGAPLALATPPPDDFVREATRLGLWRDDVAARESFE' A
#
# COMPACT_ATOMS: atom_id res chain seq x y z
N HIS A 1 -1.55 -1.43 16.79
CA HIS A 1 -2.23 -0.67 15.73
C HIS A 1 -2.59 -1.62 14.61
N PRO A 2 -3.86 -2.02 14.48
CA PRO A 2 -4.32 -2.90 13.40
C PRO A 2 -4.32 -2.17 12.05
N ILE A 3 -4.38 -2.92 10.94
CA ILE A 3 -4.38 -2.36 9.57
C ILE A 3 -5.72 -1.66 9.29
N LEU A 4 -5.67 -0.45 8.74
CA LEU A 4 -6.86 0.29 8.30
C LEU A 4 -7.62 -0.52 7.24
N GLY A 5 -8.92 -0.71 7.41
CA GLY A 5 -9.78 -1.51 6.52
C GLY A 5 -9.79 -3.02 6.80
N ASP A 6 -9.00 -3.52 7.76
CA ASP A 6 -8.99 -4.93 8.15
C ASP A 6 -10.08 -5.26 9.17
N ARG A 7 -11.29 -5.54 8.68
CA ARG A 7 -12.45 -5.86 9.54
C ARG A 7 -12.34 -7.21 10.25
N LEU A 8 -11.46 -8.11 9.81
CA LEU A 8 -11.34 -9.45 10.40
C LEU A 8 -10.50 -9.41 11.68
N TYR A 9 -9.40 -8.65 11.68
CA TYR A 9 -8.44 -8.60 12.79
C TYR A 9 -8.52 -7.31 13.61
N GLY A 10 -9.67 -6.65 13.61
CA GLY A 10 -9.96 -5.49 14.49
C GLY A 10 -9.46 -4.14 13.95
N GLY A 11 -9.11 -4.07 12.67
CA GLY A 11 -8.81 -2.84 11.97
C GLY A 11 -10.04 -1.95 11.76
N PRO A 12 -9.90 -0.62 11.89
CA PRO A 12 -11.01 0.30 11.67
C PRO A 12 -11.48 0.23 10.22
N GLY A 13 -12.78 0.03 10.00
CA GLY A 13 -13.39 -0.03 8.66
C GLY A 13 -13.78 1.33 8.11
N TYR A 14 -13.39 2.41 8.78
CA TYR A 14 -13.72 3.80 8.51
C TYR A 14 -12.60 4.71 9.02
N THR A 15 -12.56 5.96 8.56
CA THR A 15 -11.64 6.98 9.06
C THR A 15 -12.23 7.75 10.24
N ASP A 16 -11.36 8.33 11.07
CA ASP A 16 -11.74 9.16 12.22
C ASP A 16 -12.17 10.61 11.82
N GLU A 17 -12.37 10.85 10.52
CA GLU A 17 -12.93 12.11 10.00
C GLU A 17 -14.41 12.28 10.41
N THR A 18 -14.93 13.50 10.29
CA THR A 18 -16.34 13.80 10.56
C THR A 18 -16.98 14.45 9.31
N PRO A 19 -17.90 13.76 8.60
CA PRO A 19 -18.41 12.40 8.90
C PRO A 19 -17.35 11.30 8.65
N PRO A 20 -17.48 10.13 9.29
CA PRO A 20 -16.56 9.02 9.08
C PRO A 20 -16.76 8.41 7.68
N GLU A 21 -15.68 8.27 6.93
CA GLU A 21 -15.69 7.71 5.58
C GLU A 21 -15.28 6.23 5.60
N PRO A 22 -16.00 5.34 4.89
CA PRO A 22 -15.72 3.91 4.88
C PRO A 22 -14.44 3.57 4.11
N ILE A 23 -13.68 2.61 4.64
CA ILE A 23 -12.52 2.02 3.94
C ILE A 23 -12.91 0.68 3.33
N ALA A 24 -12.75 0.55 2.02
CA ALA A 24 -13.27 -0.59 1.27
C ALA A 24 -12.59 -1.92 1.62
N ARG A 25 -11.26 -1.91 1.81
CA ARG A 25 -10.41 -3.10 2.02
C ARG A 25 -9.22 -2.78 2.92
N PRO A 26 -8.47 -3.77 3.43
CA PRO A 26 -7.23 -3.51 4.13
C PRO A 26 -6.27 -2.66 3.31
N MET A 27 -5.71 -1.62 3.91
CA MET A 27 -4.62 -0.80 3.36
C MET A 27 -3.28 -1.54 3.44
N LEU A 28 -3.27 -2.78 2.93
CA LEU A 28 -2.13 -3.67 2.77
C LEU A 28 -1.82 -3.87 1.28
N HIS A 29 -0.58 -3.61 0.87
CA HIS A 29 -0.10 -3.74 -0.51
C HIS A 29 1.26 -4.41 -0.54
N ALA A 30 1.41 -5.44 -1.39
CA ALA A 30 2.68 -6.08 -1.64
C ALA A 30 3.47 -5.27 -2.68
N TRP A 31 4.15 -4.22 -2.20
CA TRP A 31 4.86 -3.26 -3.04
C TRP A 31 6.00 -3.86 -3.86
N SER A 32 6.79 -4.74 -3.24
CA SER A 32 8.00 -5.30 -3.85
C SER A 32 8.18 -6.77 -3.51
N LEU A 33 8.75 -7.53 -4.43
CA LEU A 33 9.12 -8.92 -4.25
C LEU A 33 10.49 -9.18 -4.89
N VAL A 34 11.40 -9.78 -4.13
CA VAL A 34 12.69 -10.25 -4.64
C VAL A 34 12.78 -11.75 -4.43
N LEU A 35 13.10 -12.48 -5.49
CA LEU A 35 13.24 -13.94 -5.48
C LEU A 35 14.26 -14.39 -6.53
N PRO A 36 14.83 -15.59 -6.43
CA PRO A 36 15.62 -16.15 -7.52
C PRO A 36 14.73 -16.48 -8.73
N HIS A 37 15.18 -16.12 -9.93
CA HIS A 37 14.47 -16.46 -11.17
C HIS A 37 14.47 -17.99 -11.39
N PRO A 38 13.30 -18.61 -11.67
CA PRO A 38 13.15 -20.06 -11.61
C PRO A 38 13.96 -20.84 -12.64
N LYS A 39 14.42 -20.20 -13.73
CA LYS A 39 15.26 -20.85 -14.75
C LYS A 39 16.75 -20.54 -14.64
N THR A 40 17.11 -19.37 -14.12
CA THR A 40 18.49 -18.86 -14.18
C THR A 40 19.14 -18.72 -12.81
N GLY A 41 18.35 -18.75 -11.72
CA GLY A 41 18.82 -18.50 -10.36
C GLY A 41 19.25 -17.06 -10.09
N ALA A 42 19.31 -16.20 -11.11
CA ALA A 42 19.66 -14.79 -10.96
C ALA A 42 18.60 -14.06 -10.11
N PRO A 43 18.98 -13.01 -9.35
CA PRO A 43 18.01 -12.18 -8.63
C PRO A 43 16.97 -11.59 -9.59
N LEU A 44 15.70 -11.78 -9.27
CA LEU A 44 14.57 -11.14 -9.93
C LEU A 44 13.90 -10.21 -8.91
N ALA A 45 13.95 -8.91 -9.17
CA ALA A 45 13.24 -7.89 -8.40
C ALA A 45 12.00 -7.44 -9.18
N LEU A 46 10.85 -7.46 -8.52
CA LEU A 46 9.56 -7.01 -9.05
C LEU A 46 9.00 -5.96 -8.11
N ALA A 47 8.38 -4.92 -8.66
CA ALA A 47 7.59 -3.99 -7.88
C ALA A 47 6.43 -3.43 -8.67
N THR A 48 5.50 -2.86 -7.93
CA THR A 48 4.31 -2.21 -8.46
C THR A 48 4.02 -0.97 -7.63
N PRO A 49 3.66 0.17 -8.26
CA PRO A 49 3.27 1.35 -7.50
C PRO A 49 2.10 1.05 -6.54
N PRO A 50 1.92 1.86 -5.49
CA PRO A 50 0.72 1.81 -4.67
C PRO A 50 -0.54 1.89 -5.55
N PRO A 51 -1.60 1.11 -5.27
CA PRO A 51 -2.84 1.18 -6.02
C PRO A 51 -3.52 2.56 -5.89
N ASP A 52 -4.33 2.94 -6.88
CA ASP A 52 -4.99 4.26 -6.92
C ASP A 52 -5.84 4.55 -5.68
N ASP A 53 -6.48 3.53 -5.08
CA ASP A 53 -7.23 3.70 -3.85
C ASP A 53 -6.34 4.04 -2.65
N PHE A 54 -5.11 3.54 -2.59
CA PHE A 54 -4.16 3.89 -1.53
C PHE A 54 -3.74 5.34 -1.66
N VAL A 55 -3.38 5.77 -2.87
CA VAL A 55 -2.99 7.15 -3.15
C VAL A 55 -4.13 8.09 -2.80
N ARG A 56 -5.36 7.77 -3.21
CA ARG A 56 -6.55 8.58 -2.89
C ARG A 56 -6.80 8.68 -1.40
N GLU A 57 -6.84 7.56 -0.67
CA GLU A 57 -7.11 7.59 0.77
C GLU A 57 -5.96 8.25 1.55
N ALA A 58 -4.71 7.97 1.20
CA ALA A 58 -3.56 8.63 1.83
C ALA A 58 -3.52 10.13 1.54
N THR A 59 -3.89 10.56 0.34
CA THR A 59 -3.98 11.99 -0.02
C THR A 59 -5.07 12.67 0.80
N ARG A 60 -6.27 12.06 0.89
CA ARG A 60 -7.38 12.56 1.71
C ARG A 60 -6.96 12.74 3.18
N LEU A 61 -6.23 11.76 3.72
CA LEU A 61 -5.73 11.79 5.11
C LEU A 61 -4.49 12.67 5.31
N GLY A 62 -3.97 13.34 4.28
CA GLY A 62 -2.76 14.16 4.37
C GLY A 62 -1.47 13.37 4.61
N LEU A 63 -1.49 12.07 4.32
CA LEU A 63 -0.37 11.14 4.49
C LEU A 63 0.44 10.93 3.20
N TRP A 64 -0.13 11.27 2.04
CA TRP A 64 0.56 11.15 0.76
C TRP A 64 1.54 12.29 0.53
N ARG A 65 2.70 11.97 -0.02
CA ARG A 65 3.69 12.95 -0.46
C ARG A 65 4.09 12.65 -1.89
N ASP A 66 4.17 13.69 -2.72
CA ASP A 66 4.44 13.57 -4.15
C ASP A 66 5.86 13.07 -4.46
N ASP A 67 6.76 13.05 -3.47
CA ASP A 67 8.15 12.58 -3.59
C ASP A 67 8.31 11.05 -3.45
N VAL A 68 7.26 10.33 -3.06
CA VAL A 68 7.32 8.86 -2.82
C VAL A 68 7.30 8.05 -4.12
N ALA A 69 6.70 8.59 -5.19
CA ALA A 69 6.66 7.93 -6.49
C ALA A 69 8.02 7.92 -7.22
N ALA A 70 8.99 8.73 -6.78
CA ALA A 70 10.25 8.94 -7.50
C ALA A 70 11.41 8.01 -7.08
N ARG A 71 11.23 7.13 -6.09
CA ARG A 71 12.29 6.21 -5.62
C ARG A 71 12.36 4.89 -6.39
N GLU A 72 12.05 4.92 -7.68
CA GLU A 72 12.23 3.81 -8.61
C GLU A 72 13.69 3.68 -9.05
N SER A 73 14.56 3.31 -8.12
CA SER A 73 15.90 2.82 -8.44
C SER A 73 16.06 1.46 -7.78
N PHE A 74 15.62 0.43 -8.51
CA PHE A 74 16.05 -0.93 -8.26
C PHE A 74 17.53 -1.01 -8.64
N GLU A 75 18.42 -0.76 -7.67
CA GLU A 75 19.81 -1.26 -7.70
C GLU A 75 19.85 -2.73 -7.29
#